data_AF-A0A7Y3TD48-F1
#
_entry.id   AF-A0A7Y3TD48-F1
#
_cell.length_a   1.000
_cell.length_b   1.000
_cell.length_c   1.000
_cell.angle_alpha   90.00
_cell.angle_beta   90.00
_cell.angle_gamma   90.00
#
_symmetry.space_group_name_H-M   'P 1'
#
loop_
_entity.id
_entity.type
_entity.pdbx_description
1 polymer ?
#
loop_
_entity_poly.entity_id
_entity_poly.type
_entity_poly.pdbx_seq_one_letter_code
_entity_poly.pdbx_strand_id
1 'polypeptide(L)'
;MKIIYKLKQIAVCAFLVALAASCDNDLPGVGGAEQNYNTAYGLIKANTNLLLFNKAIQLAGLEATLNTNEDFTYFVPADAILEAYLVKSGYVNSLGYPDITLVPVDVLKQIVLSHVVKGAKKRVGKLDGVTADYLETGELTTLANTANPDLYLLGVNVTGGVLKVNGSDKPATGLDYYATNGFVNVLDNVIALSPPTPIVSALSQSFASPGDVVTITGSHFVKVKSVTFDNKEVVFKSISKTQIEVTVPADFGSYALVKVQTEYGVSNIATIGVKFLMYGDNFSGSPTPVSTWQWGGSENFQSTENVNRGAYSIKRTTDSWSGLYMQYNPVNVADYGYLKLSIYATVSTRVLFSIGGTNDADGKAVDIKAGEWNNISIPISELHPEKLGANVNSLFIKEYSGLPGILYLDDIGFL
;
A
#
# COMPACT_ATOMS: atom_id res chain seq x y z
N MET A 1 25.44 -45.98 -24.51
CA MET A 1 25.31 -44.53 -24.76
C MET A 1 25.02 -43.66 -23.50
N LYS A 2 25.09 -44.17 -22.26
CA LYS A 2 24.83 -43.39 -21.02
C LYS A 2 26.07 -43.02 -20.19
N ILE A 3 27.25 -43.55 -20.52
CA ILE A 3 28.49 -43.31 -19.74
C ILE A 3 29.26 -42.08 -20.25
N ILE A 4 29.11 -41.70 -21.52
CA ILE A 4 29.82 -40.56 -22.14
C ILE A 4 29.26 -39.21 -21.66
N TYR A 5 28.00 -39.15 -21.22
CA TYR A 5 27.39 -37.91 -20.73
C TYR A 5 27.88 -37.49 -19.34
N LYS A 6 28.24 -38.45 -18.47
CA LYS A 6 28.74 -38.16 -17.12
C LYS A 6 30.20 -37.71 -17.09
N LEU A 7 31.02 -38.16 -18.05
CA LEU A 7 32.42 -37.70 -18.17
C LEU A 7 32.52 -36.23 -18.60
N LYS A 8 31.58 -35.73 -19.41
CA LYS A 8 31.54 -34.31 -19.81
C LYS A 8 31.14 -33.38 -18.65
N GLN A 9 30.27 -33.83 -17.74
CA GLN A 9 29.90 -33.03 -16.57
C GLN A 9 31.02 -32.95 -15.52
N ILE A 10 31.81 -34.02 -15.34
CA ILE A 10 32.95 -34.01 -14.42
C ILE A 10 34.12 -33.18 -14.98
N ALA A 11 34.35 -33.21 -16.30
CA ALA A 11 35.36 -32.36 -16.93
C ALA A 11 34.99 -30.87 -16.90
N VAL A 12 33.69 -30.52 -17.03
CA VAL A 12 33.20 -29.14 -16.94
C VAL A 12 33.24 -28.62 -15.49
N CYS A 13 32.96 -29.46 -14.49
CA CYS A 13 33.13 -29.07 -13.08
C CYS A 13 34.60 -28.90 -12.67
N ALA A 14 35.52 -29.72 -13.20
CA ALA A 14 36.95 -29.55 -12.93
C ALA A 14 37.56 -28.32 -13.64
N PHE A 15 37.02 -27.93 -14.81
CA PHE A 15 37.45 -26.71 -15.52
C PHE A 15 36.83 -25.43 -14.94
N LEU A 16 35.66 -25.53 -14.29
CA LEU A 16 35.05 -24.43 -13.52
C LEU A 16 35.76 -24.16 -12.18
N VAL A 17 36.39 -25.17 -11.57
CA VAL A 17 37.17 -24.99 -10.32
C VAL A 17 38.56 -24.40 -10.60
N ALA A 18 39.12 -24.57 -11.81
CA ALA A 18 40.43 -24.03 -12.18
C ALA A 18 40.40 -22.58 -12.72
N LEU A 19 39.22 -21.97 -12.88
CA LEU A 19 39.06 -20.55 -13.25
C LEU A 19 38.73 -19.64 -12.06
N ALA A 20 38.60 -20.18 -10.85
CA ALA A 20 38.37 -19.40 -9.63
C ALA A 20 39.65 -18.77 -9.05
N ALA A 21 40.77 -18.75 -9.80
CA ALA A 21 42.06 -18.25 -9.35
C ALA A 21 42.67 -17.23 -10.33
N SER A 22 41.86 -16.34 -10.93
CA SER A 22 42.36 -15.08 -11.52
C SER A 22 41.19 -14.13 -11.84
N CYS A 23 40.42 -13.73 -10.83
CA CYS A 23 39.83 -12.39 -10.85
C CYS A 23 40.61 -11.63 -9.80
N ASP A 24 41.57 -10.82 -10.25
CA ASP A 24 42.21 -9.82 -9.42
C ASP A 24 41.11 -8.82 -9.05
N ASN A 25 40.43 -9.07 -7.93
CA ASN A 25 39.29 -8.29 -7.46
C ASN A 25 39.75 -7.09 -6.61
N ASP A 26 41.07 -6.92 -6.47
CA ASP A 26 41.69 -5.83 -5.75
C ASP A 26 42.18 -4.78 -6.74
N LEU A 27 41.31 -3.83 -7.08
CA LEU A 27 41.77 -2.52 -7.52
C LEU A 27 42.34 -1.80 -6.29
N PRO A 28 43.54 -1.21 -6.36
CA PRO A 28 44.19 -0.62 -5.19
C PRO A 28 43.29 0.46 -4.59
N GLY A 29 42.80 0.18 -3.38
CA GLY A 29 42.13 1.15 -2.53
C GLY A 29 43.02 2.38 -2.38
N VAL A 30 42.43 3.56 -2.58
CA VAL A 30 43.19 4.79 -2.80
C VAL A 30 44.01 5.17 -1.56
N GLY A 31 45.31 4.89 -1.62
CA GLY A 31 46.37 5.72 -1.07
C GLY A 31 46.99 6.57 -2.19
N GLY A 32 46.31 7.65 -2.59
CA GLY A 32 46.95 8.82 -3.22
C GLY A 32 47.54 8.74 -4.64
N ALA A 33 47.30 7.71 -5.46
CA ALA A 33 47.75 7.73 -6.86
C ALA A 33 46.65 8.28 -7.80
N GLU A 34 46.93 9.37 -8.52
CA GLU A 34 46.07 9.96 -9.57
C GLU A 34 45.50 8.90 -10.53
N GLN A 35 44.21 8.60 -10.40
CA GLN A 35 43.49 7.91 -11.47
C GLN A 35 43.10 8.95 -12.54
N ASN A 36 43.83 8.94 -13.65
CA ASN A 36 43.75 9.89 -14.76
C ASN A 36 42.49 9.72 -15.64
N TYR A 37 41.29 9.88 -15.07
CA TYR A 37 40.05 9.95 -15.85
C TYR A 37 39.53 11.38 -15.93
N ASN A 38 39.38 11.89 -17.16
CA ASN A 38 38.97 13.27 -17.42
C ASN A 38 37.59 13.63 -16.86
N THR A 39 36.65 12.68 -16.75
CA THR A 39 35.32 12.87 -16.14
C THR A 39 34.81 11.58 -15.48
N ALA A 40 33.85 11.70 -14.55
CA ALA A 40 33.22 10.55 -13.89
C ALA A 40 32.49 9.63 -14.89
N TYR A 41 31.85 10.21 -15.93
CA TYR A 41 31.32 9.42 -17.04
C TYR A 41 32.43 8.69 -17.83
N GLY A 42 33.56 9.36 -18.07
CA GLY A 42 34.73 8.73 -18.69
C GLY A 42 35.25 7.53 -17.88
N LEU A 43 35.23 7.63 -16.54
CA LEU A 43 35.56 6.54 -15.64
C LEU A 43 34.60 5.36 -15.80
N ILE A 44 33.29 5.61 -15.78
CA ILE A 44 32.25 4.57 -15.98
C ILE A 44 32.47 3.86 -17.32
N LYS A 45 32.77 4.61 -18.39
CA LYS A 45 33.02 4.07 -19.73
C LYS A 45 34.27 3.18 -19.79
N ALA A 46 35.30 3.47 -19.00
CA ALA A 46 36.55 2.72 -18.99
C ALA A 46 36.55 1.52 -18.02
N ASN A 47 35.60 1.47 -17.08
CA ASN A 47 35.55 0.45 -16.04
C ASN A 47 34.88 -0.83 -16.55
N THR A 48 35.60 -1.96 -16.49
CA THR A 48 35.13 -3.26 -16.99
C THR A 48 33.98 -3.87 -16.18
N ASN A 49 33.71 -3.37 -14.97
CA ASN A 49 32.61 -3.81 -14.11
C ASN A 49 31.36 -2.93 -14.22
N LEU A 50 31.39 -1.88 -15.06
CA LEU A 50 30.30 -0.91 -15.24
C LEU A 50 29.90 -0.75 -16.72
N LEU A 51 30.28 -1.69 -17.57
CA LEU A 51 30.05 -1.62 -19.02
C LEU A 51 28.57 -1.65 -19.36
N LEU A 52 27.77 -2.40 -18.59
CA LEU A 52 26.34 -2.53 -18.79
C LEU A 52 25.62 -1.22 -18.41
N PHE A 53 26.07 -0.54 -17.36
CA PHE A 53 25.54 0.78 -17.02
C PHE A 53 25.94 1.85 -18.06
N ASN A 54 27.18 1.83 -18.57
CA ASN A 54 27.56 2.68 -19.70
C ASN A 54 26.67 2.39 -20.93
N LYS A 55 26.36 1.12 -21.21
CA LYS A 55 25.45 0.75 -22.30
C LYS A 55 24.04 1.31 -22.07
N ALA A 56 23.56 1.32 -20.83
CA ALA A 56 22.30 1.95 -20.45
C ALA A 56 22.30 3.46 -20.78
N ILE A 57 23.39 4.18 -20.44
CA ILE A 57 23.55 5.62 -20.76
C ILE A 57 23.45 5.86 -22.27
N GLN A 58 24.12 5.04 -23.07
CA GLN A 58 24.13 5.16 -24.54
C GLN A 58 22.75 4.92 -25.13
N LEU A 59 22.09 3.81 -24.75
CA LEU A 59 20.76 3.47 -25.23
C LEU A 59 19.69 4.47 -24.78
N ALA A 60 19.86 5.07 -23.59
CA ALA A 60 19.01 6.14 -23.08
C ALA A 60 19.27 7.49 -23.78
N GLY A 61 20.34 7.64 -24.56
CA GLY A 61 20.73 8.89 -25.21
C GLY A 61 21.19 9.97 -24.24
N LEU A 62 21.78 9.59 -23.11
CA LEU A 62 22.15 10.51 -22.02
C LEU A 62 23.64 10.92 -22.02
N GLU A 63 24.42 10.52 -23.03
CA GLU A 63 25.85 10.81 -23.11
C GLU A 63 26.14 12.32 -23.06
N ALA A 64 25.42 13.13 -23.84
CA ALA A 64 25.63 14.59 -23.85
C ALA A 64 25.21 15.26 -22.52
N THR A 65 24.30 14.63 -21.77
CA THR A 65 23.85 15.13 -20.45
C THR A 65 24.87 14.85 -19.36
N LEU A 66 25.56 13.70 -19.43
CA LEU A 66 26.45 13.20 -18.38
C LEU A 66 27.93 13.46 -18.67
N ASN A 67 28.31 13.65 -19.94
CA ASN A 67 29.66 13.98 -20.35
C ASN A 67 29.88 15.51 -20.40
N THR A 68 29.79 16.13 -19.23
CA THR A 68 30.03 17.57 -19.05
C THR A 68 31.11 17.81 -18.00
N ASN A 69 31.50 19.07 -17.82
CA ASN A 69 32.42 19.49 -16.75
C ASN A 69 31.70 19.81 -15.43
N GLU A 70 30.39 19.57 -15.35
CA GLU A 70 29.63 19.78 -14.12
C GLU A 70 29.95 18.71 -13.08
N ASP A 71 29.72 19.02 -11.81
CA ASP A 71 29.98 18.10 -10.71
C ASP A 71 28.87 17.04 -10.56
N PHE A 72 29.28 15.79 -10.35
CA PHE A 72 28.38 14.66 -10.19
C PHE A 72 28.78 13.69 -9.07
N THR A 73 27.77 13.07 -8.48
CA THR A 73 27.94 11.88 -7.63
C THR A 73 27.09 10.76 -8.23
N TYR A 74 27.74 9.68 -8.63
CA TYR A 74 27.10 8.51 -9.21
C TYR A 74 26.98 7.40 -8.18
N PHE A 75 25.86 6.69 -8.21
CA PHE A 75 25.62 5.47 -7.45
C PHE A 75 25.28 4.39 -8.46
N VAL A 76 26.24 3.56 -8.90
CA VAL A 76 26.11 2.73 -10.12
C VAL A 76 26.06 1.25 -9.76
N PRO A 77 25.08 0.45 -10.19
CA PRO A 77 25.12 -1.00 -9.97
C PRO A 77 26.32 -1.60 -10.70
N ALA A 78 26.98 -2.58 -10.10
CA ALA A 78 27.92 -3.43 -10.84
C ALA A 78 27.20 -4.20 -11.95
N ASP A 79 27.91 -4.58 -13.01
CA ASP A 79 27.32 -5.28 -14.16
C ASP A 79 26.53 -6.53 -13.74
N ALA A 80 27.08 -7.37 -12.85
CA ALA A 80 26.40 -8.57 -12.33
C ALA A 80 25.07 -8.25 -11.62
N ILE A 81 24.97 -7.10 -10.95
CA ILE A 81 23.76 -6.64 -10.26
C ILE A 81 22.72 -6.19 -11.28
N LEU A 82 23.14 -5.44 -12.29
CA LEU A 82 22.25 -4.98 -13.35
C LEU A 82 21.78 -6.16 -14.22
N GLU A 83 22.62 -7.15 -14.49
CA GLU A 83 22.23 -8.42 -15.14
C GLU A 83 21.15 -9.16 -14.34
N ALA A 84 21.34 -9.33 -13.03
CA ALA A 84 20.34 -9.96 -12.16
C ALA A 84 19.01 -9.18 -12.16
N TYR A 85 19.07 -7.85 -12.19
CA TYR A 85 17.89 -7.00 -12.34
C TYR A 85 17.17 -7.22 -13.68
N LEU A 86 17.91 -7.31 -14.80
CA LEU A 86 17.33 -7.56 -16.12
C LEU A 86 16.61 -8.91 -16.17
N VAL A 87 17.22 -9.95 -15.63
CA VAL A 87 16.60 -11.29 -15.52
C VAL A 87 15.32 -11.21 -14.69
N LYS A 88 15.38 -10.61 -13.49
CA LYS A 88 14.21 -10.46 -12.61
C LYS A 88 13.08 -9.67 -13.25
N SER A 89 13.41 -8.71 -14.11
CA SER A 89 12.45 -7.85 -14.81
C SER A 89 11.95 -8.45 -16.13
N GLY A 90 12.40 -9.65 -16.51
CA GLY A 90 11.97 -10.33 -17.73
C GLY A 90 12.66 -9.86 -19.02
N TYR A 91 13.68 -9.00 -18.92
CA TYR A 91 14.46 -8.53 -20.08
C TYR A 91 15.55 -9.55 -20.44
N VAL A 92 15.09 -10.72 -20.89
CA VAL A 92 15.95 -11.83 -21.33
C VAL A 92 15.69 -12.15 -22.80
N ASN A 93 16.75 -12.49 -23.51
CA ASN A 93 16.64 -12.91 -24.91
C ASN A 93 16.02 -14.32 -25.04
N SER A 94 15.90 -14.82 -26.27
CA SER A 94 15.31 -16.14 -26.57
C SER A 94 16.04 -17.32 -25.93
N LEU A 95 17.28 -17.13 -25.47
CA LEU A 95 18.08 -18.14 -24.79
C LEU A 95 18.03 -18.01 -23.25
N GLY A 96 17.30 -17.02 -22.72
CA GLY A 96 17.17 -16.77 -21.28
C GLY A 96 18.31 -15.95 -20.67
N TYR A 97 19.20 -15.37 -21.47
CA TYR A 97 20.27 -14.49 -20.99
C TYR A 97 19.80 -13.04 -20.88
N PRO A 98 20.25 -12.25 -19.88
CA PRO A 98 19.89 -10.84 -19.76
C PRO A 98 20.31 -10.05 -21.00
N ASP A 99 19.42 -9.20 -21.48
CA ASP A 99 19.65 -8.37 -22.66
C ASP A 99 19.12 -6.96 -22.45
N ILE A 100 20.04 -6.02 -22.23
CA ILE A 100 19.70 -4.62 -21.98
C ILE A 100 19.03 -3.93 -23.18
N THR A 101 19.19 -4.46 -24.39
CA THR A 101 18.57 -3.86 -25.59
C THR A 101 17.05 -4.09 -25.65
N LEU A 102 16.54 -5.01 -24.84
CA LEU A 102 15.10 -5.26 -24.69
C LEU A 102 14.43 -4.29 -23.73
N VAL A 103 15.20 -3.54 -22.94
CA VAL A 103 14.66 -2.56 -21.99
C VAL A 103 14.16 -1.33 -22.75
N PRO A 104 12.91 -0.88 -22.53
CA PRO A 104 12.40 0.35 -23.12
C PRO A 104 13.27 1.57 -22.80
N VAL A 105 13.42 2.48 -23.76
CA VAL A 105 14.31 3.66 -23.65
C VAL A 105 13.94 4.58 -22.49
N ASP A 106 12.65 4.75 -22.21
CA ASP A 106 12.11 5.51 -21.08
C ASP A 106 12.47 4.85 -19.74
N VAL A 107 12.39 3.52 -19.65
CA VAL A 107 12.83 2.76 -18.48
C VAL A 107 14.34 2.90 -18.27
N LEU A 108 15.15 2.79 -19.33
CA LEU A 108 16.60 3.01 -19.26
C LEU A 108 16.94 4.43 -18.80
N LYS A 109 16.25 5.45 -19.32
CA LYS A 109 16.41 6.84 -18.86
C LYS A 109 16.12 6.96 -17.38
N GLN A 110 15.00 6.40 -16.90
CA GLN A 110 14.64 6.48 -15.49
C GLN A 110 15.68 5.77 -14.61
N ILE A 111 16.14 4.57 -15.00
CA ILE A 111 17.21 3.84 -14.31
C ILE A 111 18.44 4.74 -14.23
N VAL A 112 19.01 5.17 -15.36
CA VAL A 112 20.24 5.97 -15.37
C VAL A 112 20.09 7.23 -14.51
N LEU A 113 19.03 8.01 -14.70
CA LEU A 113 18.87 9.29 -14.00
C LEU A 113 18.64 9.13 -12.49
N SER A 114 18.12 7.99 -12.04
CA SER A 114 17.93 7.68 -10.61
C SER A 114 19.27 7.38 -9.90
N HIS A 115 20.31 7.09 -10.66
CA HIS A 115 21.64 6.72 -10.17
C HIS A 115 22.63 7.91 -10.23
N VAL A 116 22.16 9.12 -10.55
CA VAL A 116 23.00 10.31 -10.73
C VAL A 116 22.47 11.49 -9.93
N VAL A 117 23.31 12.05 -9.07
CA VAL A 117 23.11 13.34 -8.40
C VAL A 117 23.99 14.38 -9.08
N LYS A 118 23.38 15.50 -9.50
CA LYS A 118 24.05 16.60 -10.18
C LYS A 118 24.34 17.76 -9.23
N GLY A 119 25.43 18.49 -9.46
CA GLY A 119 25.84 19.66 -8.68
C GLY A 119 26.49 19.32 -7.33
N ALA A 120 26.91 18.07 -7.14
CA ALA A 120 27.51 17.60 -5.91
C ALA A 120 28.66 16.65 -6.22
N LYS A 121 29.87 16.99 -5.75
CA LYS A 121 31.06 16.12 -5.78
C LYS A 121 31.30 15.54 -4.39
N LYS A 122 30.40 14.66 -3.93
CA LYS A 122 30.41 14.16 -2.55
C LYS A 122 31.09 12.81 -2.43
N ARG A 123 32.11 12.76 -1.59
CA ARG A 123 32.83 11.55 -1.20
C ARG A 123 32.06 10.79 -0.12
N VAL A 124 31.88 9.48 -0.26
CA VAL A 124 31.14 8.65 0.70
C VAL A 124 31.98 8.40 1.96
N GLY A 125 33.21 7.94 1.78
CA GLY A 125 34.10 7.57 2.89
C GLY A 125 34.89 8.74 3.43
N LYS A 126 34.74 9.04 4.74
CA LYS A 126 35.62 9.99 5.44
C LYS A 126 37.04 9.45 5.55
N LEU A 127 38.02 10.23 5.07
CA LEU A 127 39.43 9.92 5.23
C LEU A 127 40.10 10.95 6.12
N ASP A 128 40.87 10.47 7.09
CA ASP A 128 41.66 11.33 7.97
C ASP A 128 42.69 12.13 7.16
N GLY A 129 42.74 13.44 7.40
CA GLY A 129 43.67 14.35 6.71
C GLY A 129 43.28 14.72 5.27
N VAL A 130 42.13 14.28 4.77
CA VAL A 130 41.66 14.64 3.42
C VAL A 130 40.53 15.68 3.49
N THR A 131 40.75 16.83 2.85
CA THR A 131 39.73 17.85 2.64
C THR A 131 38.91 17.52 1.39
N ALA A 132 37.62 17.21 1.57
CA ALA A 132 36.66 16.94 0.50
C ALA A 132 35.23 17.27 0.98
N ASP A 133 34.31 17.43 0.04
CA ASP A 133 32.88 17.44 0.37
C ASP A 133 32.42 16.01 0.63
N TYR A 134 31.84 15.76 1.79
CA TYR A 134 31.42 14.43 2.20
C TYR A 134 29.92 14.22 2.00
N LEU A 135 29.56 12.98 1.69
CA LEU A 135 28.18 12.52 1.65
C LEU A 135 27.65 12.44 3.08
N GLU A 136 26.57 13.15 3.33
CA GLU A 136 25.88 13.12 4.61
C GLU A 136 24.63 12.25 4.50
N THR A 137 24.25 11.63 5.62
CA THR A 137 22.98 10.90 5.73
C THR A 137 21.82 11.86 5.47
N GLY A 138 20.90 11.47 4.60
CA GLY A 138 19.74 12.28 4.24
C GLY A 138 19.10 11.84 2.93
N GLU A 139 18.23 12.69 2.39
CA GLU A 139 17.60 12.50 1.09
C GLU A 139 18.28 13.37 0.03
N LEU A 140 18.52 12.80 -1.15
CA LEU A 140 19.14 13.48 -2.27
C LEU A 140 18.18 13.57 -3.46
N THR A 141 18.18 14.72 -4.12
CA THR A 141 17.54 14.90 -5.42
C THR A 141 18.42 14.32 -6.51
N THR A 142 17.93 13.33 -7.23
CA THR A 142 18.60 12.77 -8.41
C THR A 142 18.14 13.48 -9.67
N LEU A 143 18.83 13.27 -10.79
CA LEU A 143 18.36 13.75 -12.09
C LEU A 143 16.99 13.18 -12.47
N ALA A 144 16.62 12.00 -11.96
CA ALA A 144 15.29 11.43 -12.19
C ALA A 144 14.21 12.27 -11.50
N ASN A 145 14.46 12.81 -10.31
CA ASN A 145 13.53 13.70 -9.63
C ASN A 145 13.38 15.05 -10.37
N THR A 146 14.44 15.53 -11.02
CA THR A 146 14.36 16.73 -11.89
C THR A 146 13.50 16.47 -13.12
N ALA A 147 13.58 15.27 -13.71
CA ALA A 147 12.75 14.87 -14.84
C ALA A 147 11.31 14.55 -14.43
N ASN A 148 11.11 13.99 -13.23
CA ASN A 148 9.82 13.61 -12.68
C ASN A 148 9.76 13.88 -11.17
N PRO A 149 9.10 14.99 -10.73
CA PRO A 149 9.01 15.36 -9.32
C PRO A 149 8.11 14.44 -8.47
N ASP A 150 7.39 13.51 -9.09
CA ASP A 150 6.52 12.55 -8.38
C ASP A 150 7.28 11.34 -7.81
N LEU A 151 8.53 11.13 -8.26
CA LEU A 151 9.41 10.08 -7.75
C LEU A 151 9.87 10.40 -6.32
N TYR A 152 10.20 9.36 -5.57
CA TYR A 152 10.82 9.51 -4.26
C TYR A 152 12.26 10.00 -4.36
N LEU A 153 12.68 10.76 -3.35
CA LEU A 153 14.07 11.17 -3.23
C LEU A 153 14.95 9.96 -2.91
N LEU A 154 16.22 10.05 -3.27
CA LEU A 154 17.18 9.00 -2.97
C LEU A 154 17.58 9.05 -1.50
N GLY A 155 17.12 8.10 -0.70
CA GLY A 155 17.56 7.93 0.68
C GLY A 155 18.98 7.38 0.76
N VAL A 156 19.86 8.11 1.45
CA VAL A 156 21.26 7.76 1.69
C VAL A 156 21.56 7.76 3.19
N ASN A 157 22.21 6.71 3.67
CA ASN A 157 22.70 6.63 5.04
C ASN A 157 24.17 6.18 5.05
N VAL A 158 25.02 6.92 5.77
CA VAL A 158 26.44 6.57 5.98
C VAL A 158 26.67 6.43 7.48
N THR A 159 26.66 5.19 7.98
CA THR A 159 26.81 4.88 9.41
C THR A 159 27.78 3.74 9.60
N GLY A 160 28.69 3.85 10.58
CA GLY A 160 29.63 2.77 10.91
C GLY A 160 30.56 2.34 9.77
N GLY A 161 30.87 3.26 8.84
CA GLY A 161 31.66 2.94 7.65
C GLY A 161 30.91 2.09 6.61
N VAL A 162 29.57 2.11 6.61
CA VAL A 162 28.71 1.45 5.63
C VAL A 162 27.82 2.49 4.96
N LEU A 163 27.81 2.49 3.62
CA LEU A 163 26.90 3.23 2.77
C LEU A 163 25.65 2.39 2.50
N LYS A 164 24.49 2.97 2.77
CA LYS A 164 23.18 2.41 2.44
C LYS A 164 22.42 3.35 1.52
N VAL A 165 21.98 2.83 0.38
CA VAL A 165 21.29 3.59 -0.67
C VAL A 165 20.10 2.76 -1.16
N ASN A 166 18.89 3.24 -0.89
CA ASN A 166 17.65 2.58 -1.32
C ASN A 166 17.63 1.04 -1.06
N GLY A 167 18.08 0.63 0.13
CA GLY A 167 18.13 -0.78 0.55
C GLY A 167 19.42 -1.54 0.26
N SER A 168 20.45 -0.92 -0.35
CA SER A 168 21.81 -1.49 -0.43
C SER A 168 22.52 -1.44 0.91
N ASP A 169 23.48 -2.34 1.13
CA ASP A 169 24.44 -2.26 2.24
C ASP A 169 25.86 -2.50 1.69
N LYS A 170 26.69 -1.46 1.62
CA LYS A 170 28.07 -1.57 1.11
C LYS A 170 29.08 -0.91 2.06
N PRO A 171 30.27 -1.51 2.29
CA PRO A 171 31.36 -0.80 2.96
C PRO A 171 31.62 0.58 2.30
N ALA A 172 31.90 1.61 3.10
CA ALA A 172 32.14 2.98 2.65
C ALA A 172 33.63 3.38 2.69
N THR A 173 34.50 2.54 3.23
CA THR A 173 35.94 2.81 3.32
C THR A 173 36.61 2.71 1.96
N GLY A 174 37.19 3.82 1.47
CA GLY A 174 38.10 3.83 0.31
C GLY A 174 37.46 3.48 -1.04
N LEU A 175 36.14 3.57 -1.15
CA LEU A 175 35.35 2.90 -2.19
C LEU A 175 34.88 3.77 -3.35
N ASP A 176 35.30 5.04 -3.37
CA ASP A 176 34.87 5.97 -4.40
C ASP A 176 35.90 5.98 -5.52
N TYR A 177 35.48 5.55 -6.72
CA TYR A 177 36.23 5.87 -7.92
C TYR A 177 36.08 7.37 -8.15
N TYR A 178 37.18 8.10 -8.14
CA TYR A 178 37.16 9.55 -8.29
C TYR A 178 37.62 9.96 -9.68
N ALA A 179 36.97 11.00 -10.21
CA ALA A 179 37.36 11.70 -11.41
C ALA A 179 37.41 13.20 -11.13
N THR A 180 37.85 14.00 -12.11
CA THR A 180 37.99 15.45 -11.96
C THR A 180 36.70 16.15 -11.51
N ASN A 181 35.54 15.70 -12.02
CA ASN A 181 34.23 16.31 -11.81
C ASN A 181 33.26 15.43 -11.01
N GLY A 182 33.74 14.40 -10.29
CA GLY A 182 32.80 13.57 -9.54
C GLY A 182 33.35 12.31 -8.91
N PHE A 183 32.45 11.61 -8.23
CA PHE A 183 32.68 10.29 -7.64
C PHE A 183 31.71 9.26 -8.21
N VAL A 184 32.18 8.02 -8.35
CA VAL A 184 31.39 6.87 -8.78
C VAL A 184 31.41 5.82 -7.67
N ASN A 185 30.23 5.58 -7.10
CA ASN A 185 30.02 4.66 -5.99
C ASN A 185 29.32 3.42 -6.53
N VAL A 186 30.02 2.28 -6.59
CA VAL A 186 29.41 1.07 -7.12
C VAL A 186 28.45 0.47 -6.09
N LEU A 187 27.25 0.05 -6.47
CA LEU A 187 26.22 -0.50 -5.59
C LEU A 187 25.99 -2.00 -5.83
N ASP A 188 25.40 -2.66 -4.82
CA ASP A 188 24.92 -4.04 -4.86
C ASP A 188 23.41 -4.15 -5.16
N ASN A 189 22.75 -3.03 -5.50
CA ASN A 189 21.38 -2.95 -5.95
C ASN A 189 21.21 -2.01 -7.16
N VAL A 190 20.03 -2.06 -7.78
CA VAL A 190 19.56 -1.06 -8.75
C VAL A 190 18.56 -0.14 -8.05
N ILE A 191 18.81 1.16 -8.06
CA ILE A 191 17.94 2.18 -7.45
C ILE A 191 16.60 2.24 -8.19
N ALA A 192 15.50 2.12 -7.43
CA ALA A 192 14.14 2.35 -7.90
C ALA A 192 13.48 3.46 -7.08
N LEU A 193 13.12 4.56 -7.73
CA LEU A 193 12.50 5.74 -7.09
C LEU A 193 10.98 5.84 -7.34
N SER A 194 10.41 4.89 -8.08
CA SER A 194 8.97 4.85 -8.33
C SER A 194 8.20 4.68 -7.02
N PRO A 195 7.15 5.49 -6.77
CA PRO A 195 6.23 5.25 -5.65
C PRO A 195 5.67 3.83 -5.70
N PRO A 196 5.42 3.19 -4.54
CA PRO A 196 4.78 1.89 -4.49
C PRO A 196 3.29 2.01 -4.85
N THR A 197 2.63 0.86 -4.96
CA THR A 197 1.17 0.80 -5.17
C THR A 197 0.43 1.56 -4.07
N PRO A 198 -0.69 2.24 -4.40
CA PRO A 198 -1.46 2.99 -3.41
C PRO A 198 -2.01 2.06 -2.33
N ILE A 199 -2.18 2.55 -1.11
CA ILE A 199 -2.81 1.79 -0.03
C ILE A 199 -3.97 2.62 0.50
N VAL A 200 -5.14 2.00 0.62
CA VAL A 200 -6.30 2.57 1.30
C VAL A 200 -6.33 2.02 2.71
N SER A 201 -6.22 2.90 3.71
CA SER A 201 -6.23 2.52 5.13
C SER A 201 -7.59 2.72 5.77
N ALA A 202 -8.36 3.72 5.35
CA ALA A 202 -9.68 4.00 5.90
C ALA A 202 -10.59 4.76 4.93
N LEU A 203 -11.89 4.60 5.15
CA LEU A 203 -12.94 5.45 4.60
C LEU A 203 -13.55 6.23 5.77
N SER A 204 -13.91 7.50 5.57
CA SER A 204 -14.50 8.33 6.63
C SER A 204 -15.89 7.86 7.07
N GLN A 205 -16.52 6.98 6.30
CA GLN A 205 -17.86 6.45 6.56
C GLN A 205 -17.88 4.94 6.33
N SER A 206 -18.50 4.21 7.26
CA SER A 206 -18.75 2.77 7.10
C SER A 206 -19.99 2.48 6.25
N PHE A 207 -20.93 3.43 6.19
CA PHE A 207 -22.16 3.38 5.43
C PHE A 207 -22.34 4.72 4.72
N ALA A 208 -22.87 4.71 3.51
CA ALA A 208 -23.07 5.93 2.75
C ALA A 208 -24.34 5.86 1.91
N SER A 209 -24.86 7.02 1.56
CA SER A 209 -25.95 7.24 0.63
C SER A 209 -25.43 7.74 -0.72
N PRO A 210 -26.18 7.53 -1.80
CA PRO A 210 -25.91 8.19 -3.07
C PRO A 210 -25.71 9.70 -2.89
N GLY A 211 -24.60 10.23 -3.42
CA GLY A 211 -24.25 11.65 -3.34
C GLY A 211 -23.41 12.05 -2.11
N ASP A 212 -23.21 11.17 -1.13
CA ASP A 212 -22.36 11.46 0.01
C ASP A 212 -20.91 11.70 -0.42
N VAL A 213 -20.20 12.59 0.30
CA VAL A 213 -18.77 12.82 0.12
C VAL A 213 -18.00 11.99 1.14
N VAL A 214 -17.25 11.01 0.65
CA VAL A 214 -16.41 10.13 1.46
C VAL A 214 -14.95 10.54 1.30
N THR A 215 -14.24 10.68 2.42
CA THR A 215 -12.78 10.81 2.43
C THR A 215 -12.16 9.42 2.47
N ILE A 216 -11.29 9.16 1.50
CA ILE A 216 -10.39 8.00 1.47
C ILE A 216 -9.05 8.42 2.05
N THR A 217 -8.64 7.78 3.14
CA THR A 217 -7.33 7.97 3.76
C THR A 217 -6.42 6.80 3.40
N GLY A 218 -5.13 7.08 3.20
CA GLY A 218 -4.17 6.06 2.79
C GLY A 218 -2.75 6.57 2.57
N SER A 219 -2.02 5.88 1.69
CA SER A 219 -0.67 6.26 1.28
C SER A 219 -0.44 6.06 -0.22
N HIS A 220 0.57 6.76 -0.74
CA HIS A 220 1.04 6.66 -2.12
C HIS A 220 -0.02 7.03 -3.18
N PHE A 221 -0.92 7.96 -2.87
CA PHE A 221 -1.87 8.54 -3.83
C PHE A 221 -1.20 9.55 -4.77
N VAL A 222 -0.24 9.06 -5.56
CA VAL A 222 0.54 9.85 -6.52
C VAL A 222 -0.04 9.63 -7.92
N LYS A 223 -0.37 10.70 -8.65
CA LYS A 223 -0.96 10.59 -10.01
C LYS A 223 -2.15 9.63 -10.06
N VAL A 224 -3.14 9.87 -9.19
CA VAL A 224 -4.39 9.10 -9.15
C VAL A 224 -5.08 9.21 -10.51
N LYS A 225 -5.36 8.06 -11.13
CA LYS A 225 -6.03 7.94 -12.42
C LYS A 225 -7.54 7.77 -12.26
N SER A 226 -7.95 6.94 -11.32
CA SER A 226 -9.37 6.67 -11.06
C SER A 226 -9.60 6.19 -9.63
N VAL A 227 -10.83 6.38 -9.16
CA VAL A 227 -11.37 5.69 -7.99
C VAL A 227 -12.62 4.95 -8.43
N THR A 228 -12.78 3.72 -7.96
CA THR A 228 -13.90 2.85 -8.35
C THR A 228 -14.68 2.37 -7.14
N PHE A 229 -16.00 2.29 -7.31
CA PHE A 229 -16.93 1.56 -6.46
C PHE A 229 -17.39 0.35 -7.28
N ASP A 230 -16.97 -0.84 -6.86
CA ASP A 230 -16.96 -2.06 -7.66
C ASP A 230 -16.22 -1.87 -9.00
N ASN A 231 -16.97 -1.87 -10.11
CA ASN A 231 -16.45 -1.67 -11.46
C ASN A 231 -16.79 -0.28 -12.02
N LYS A 232 -17.40 0.59 -11.21
CA LYS A 232 -17.85 1.92 -11.63
C LYS A 232 -16.87 2.99 -11.17
N GLU A 233 -16.32 3.74 -12.11
CA GLU A 233 -15.51 4.91 -11.82
C GLU A 233 -16.38 6.04 -11.24
N VAL A 234 -15.88 6.70 -10.20
CA VAL A 234 -16.56 7.78 -9.49
C VAL A 234 -15.79 9.10 -9.63
N VAL A 235 -16.51 10.20 -9.44
CA VAL A 235 -15.88 11.52 -9.37
C VAL A 235 -15.06 11.61 -8.09
N PHE A 236 -13.80 12.01 -8.21
CA PHE A 236 -12.88 12.18 -7.09
C PHE A 236 -12.08 13.46 -7.20
N LYS A 237 -11.53 13.88 -6.06
CA LYS A 237 -10.60 14.99 -5.93
C LYS A 237 -9.40 14.53 -5.11
N SER A 238 -8.22 14.52 -5.73
CA SER A 238 -6.97 14.27 -5.03
C SER A 238 -6.64 15.47 -4.14
N ILE A 239 -6.57 15.24 -2.82
CA ILE A 239 -6.25 16.29 -1.84
C ILE A 239 -4.76 16.29 -1.52
N SER A 240 -4.20 15.11 -1.28
CA SER A 240 -2.79 14.91 -0.98
C SER A 240 -2.33 13.50 -1.35
N LYS A 241 -1.06 13.17 -1.10
CA LYS A 241 -0.52 11.81 -1.26
C LYS A 241 -1.13 10.80 -0.27
N THR A 242 -1.94 11.26 0.69
CA THR A 242 -2.57 10.44 1.75
C THR A 242 -4.08 10.61 1.86
N GLN A 243 -4.69 11.48 1.04
CA GLN A 243 -6.11 11.77 1.10
C GLN A 243 -6.74 12.03 -0.28
N ILE A 244 -7.88 11.40 -0.52
CA ILE A 244 -8.74 11.62 -1.70
C ILE A 244 -10.17 11.86 -1.20
N GLU A 245 -10.88 12.81 -1.77
CA GLU A 245 -12.34 12.94 -1.59
C GLU A 245 -13.06 12.30 -2.78
N VAL A 246 -14.11 11.53 -2.52
CA VAL A 246 -14.92 10.88 -3.55
C VAL A 246 -16.41 11.11 -3.31
N THR A 247 -17.18 11.21 -4.39
CA THR A 247 -18.65 11.26 -4.31
C THR A 247 -19.22 9.87 -4.56
N VAL A 248 -20.06 9.40 -3.64
CA VAL A 248 -20.75 8.11 -3.75
C VAL A 248 -21.70 8.14 -4.95
N PRO A 249 -21.65 7.15 -5.85
CA PRO A 249 -22.37 7.21 -7.11
C PRO A 249 -23.89 7.11 -6.92
N ALA A 250 -24.66 7.67 -7.85
CA ALA A 250 -26.12 7.77 -7.76
C ALA A 250 -26.86 6.41 -7.70
N ASP A 251 -26.24 5.36 -8.23
CA ASP A 251 -26.74 3.98 -8.24
C ASP A 251 -26.10 3.12 -7.13
N PHE A 252 -25.41 3.73 -6.18
CA PHE A 252 -24.94 3.03 -4.99
C PHE A 252 -26.15 2.46 -4.24
N GLY A 253 -26.16 1.14 -4.08
CA GLY A 253 -27.17 0.45 -3.28
C GLY A 253 -26.81 0.54 -1.81
N SER A 254 -26.22 -0.52 -1.28
CA SER A 254 -25.80 -0.60 0.12
C SER A 254 -24.37 -1.09 0.32
N TYR A 255 -23.66 -1.49 -0.75
CA TYR A 255 -22.35 -2.10 -0.67
C TYR A 255 -21.52 -1.79 -1.92
N ALA A 256 -20.22 -1.57 -1.74
CA ALA A 256 -19.25 -1.58 -2.83
C ALA A 256 -17.84 -1.93 -2.35
N LEU A 257 -17.06 -2.52 -3.26
CA LEU A 257 -15.61 -2.62 -3.14
C LEU A 257 -14.96 -1.34 -3.67
N VAL A 258 -14.20 -0.64 -2.82
CA VAL A 258 -13.52 0.60 -3.20
C VAL A 258 -12.06 0.33 -3.54
N LYS A 259 -11.61 0.81 -4.70
CA LYS A 259 -10.21 0.76 -5.14
C LYS A 259 -9.76 2.10 -5.70
N VAL A 260 -8.51 2.46 -5.40
CA VAL A 260 -7.82 3.62 -5.97
C VAL A 260 -6.78 3.12 -6.97
N GLN A 261 -6.79 3.66 -8.18
CA GLN A 261 -5.77 3.41 -9.18
C GLN A 261 -4.89 4.64 -9.36
N THR A 262 -3.58 4.44 -9.26
CA THR A 262 -2.57 5.44 -9.60
C THR A 262 -1.83 5.02 -10.87
N GLU A 263 -0.92 5.87 -11.34
CA GLU A 263 0.06 5.49 -12.35
C GLU A 263 0.96 4.32 -11.91
N TYR A 264 1.14 4.12 -10.61
CA TYR A 264 2.04 3.13 -10.02
C TYR A 264 1.35 1.86 -9.52
N GLY A 265 0.04 1.72 -9.76
CA GLY A 265 -0.70 0.48 -9.52
C GLY A 265 -2.10 0.70 -8.94
N VAL A 266 -2.69 -0.39 -8.44
CA VAL A 266 -4.03 -0.40 -7.86
C VAL A 266 -3.94 -0.73 -6.37
N SER A 267 -4.79 -0.11 -5.56
CA SER A 267 -4.77 -0.29 -4.12
C SER A 267 -5.27 -1.66 -3.67
N ASN A 268 -5.05 -1.95 -2.38
CA ASN A 268 -5.88 -2.93 -1.69
C ASN A 268 -7.37 -2.55 -1.79
N ILE A 269 -8.21 -3.55 -1.57
CA ILE A 269 -9.66 -3.39 -1.55
C ILE A 269 -10.08 -2.82 -0.18
N ALA A 270 -10.83 -1.72 -0.20
CA ALA A 270 -11.63 -1.27 0.93
C ALA A 270 -13.11 -1.62 0.68
N THR A 271 -13.92 -1.64 1.73
CA THR A 271 -15.36 -1.91 1.62
C THR A 271 -16.15 -0.78 2.25
N ILE A 272 -17.24 -0.39 1.62
CA ILE A 272 -18.22 0.54 2.20
C ILE A 272 -19.59 -0.13 2.22
N GLY A 273 -20.32 0.06 3.31
CA GLY A 273 -21.65 -0.48 3.55
C GLY A 273 -21.71 -1.98 3.88
N VAL A 274 -22.86 -2.58 3.57
CA VAL A 274 -23.25 -3.97 3.89
C VAL A 274 -23.90 -4.64 2.70
N LYS A 275 -23.54 -5.91 2.46
CA LYS A 275 -24.07 -6.72 1.35
C LYS A 275 -25.56 -6.99 1.49
N PHE A 276 -26.06 -7.07 2.72
CA PHE A 276 -27.50 -7.09 3.01
C PHE A 276 -27.83 -5.96 3.95
N LEU A 277 -28.59 -4.98 3.47
CA LEU A 277 -29.12 -3.90 4.30
C LEU A 277 -30.48 -4.31 4.85
N MET A 278 -30.52 -4.60 6.15
CA MET A 278 -31.77 -4.88 6.86
C MET A 278 -32.58 -3.60 7.06
N TYR A 279 -31.92 -2.53 7.51
CA TYR A 279 -32.53 -1.23 7.75
C TYR A 279 -31.54 -0.10 7.42
N GLY A 280 -31.99 0.87 6.62
CA GLY A 280 -31.33 2.16 6.46
C GLY A 280 -32.34 3.27 6.74
N ASP A 281 -33.19 3.58 5.77
CA ASP A 281 -34.38 4.42 6.01
C ASP A 281 -35.67 3.61 6.18
N ASN A 282 -35.63 2.33 5.79
CA ASN A 282 -36.76 1.41 5.77
C ASN A 282 -36.24 -0.04 5.73
N PHE A 283 -37.16 -1.00 5.87
CA PHE A 283 -36.91 -2.43 5.78
C PHE A 283 -37.14 -2.93 4.34
N SER A 284 -36.20 -2.66 3.43
CA SER A 284 -36.30 -3.06 2.02
C SER A 284 -37.59 -2.55 1.33
N GLY A 285 -37.87 -1.26 1.48
CA GLY A 285 -39.05 -0.58 0.94
C GLY A 285 -40.27 -0.55 1.88
N SER A 286 -40.22 -1.24 3.02
CA SER A 286 -41.29 -1.23 4.03
C SER A 286 -40.95 -0.30 5.22
N PRO A 287 -41.85 0.58 5.68
CA PRO A 287 -41.60 1.46 6.83
C PRO A 287 -41.50 0.69 8.16
N THR A 288 -41.93 -0.57 8.21
CA THR A 288 -41.91 -1.45 9.39
C THR A 288 -41.29 -2.81 9.07
N PRO A 289 -40.74 -3.53 10.05
CA PRO A 289 -40.24 -4.89 9.83
C PRO A 289 -41.36 -5.85 9.44
N VAL A 290 -41.01 -7.03 8.92
CA VAL A 290 -41.96 -8.07 8.47
C VAL A 290 -42.91 -8.46 9.60
N SER A 291 -42.35 -8.61 10.80
CA SER A 291 -43.09 -8.70 12.05
C SER A 291 -42.23 -8.15 13.18
N THR A 292 -42.86 -7.74 14.27
CA THR A 292 -42.17 -7.22 15.44
C THR A 292 -42.96 -7.55 16.69
N TRP A 293 -42.25 -7.69 17.79
CA TRP A 293 -42.81 -7.69 19.13
C TRP A 293 -41.76 -7.23 20.12
N GLN A 294 -42.20 -6.79 21.29
CA GLN A 294 -41.36 -6.16 22.28
C GLN A 294 -41.90 -6.42 23.68
N TRP A 295 -41.05 -6.20 24.69
CA TRP A 295 -41.49 -6.02 26.06
C TRP A 295 -40.72 -4.85 26.67
N GLY A 296 -41.44 -3.99 27.39
CA GLY A 296 -40.91 -2.74 27.91
C GLY A 296 -40.56 -1.72 26.81
N GLY A 297 -40.83 -0.45 27.09
CA GLY A 297 -40.52 0.64 26.18
C GLY A 297 -41.47 0.77 24.98
N SER A 298 -40.99 1.47 23.95
CA SER A 298 -41.72 1.75 22.70
C SER A 298 -40.78 2.07 21.54
N GLU A 299 -41.29 1.99 20.31
CA GLU A 299 -40.50 2.02 19.09
C GLU A 299 -41.19 2.87 18.02
N ASN A 300 -40.40 3.65 17.31
CA ASN A 300 -40.80 4.32 16.08
C ASN A 300 -39.76 3.99 15.00
N PHE A 301 -40.16 3.18 14.04
CA PHE A 301 -39.32 2.72 12.92
C PHE A 301 -39.09 3.76 11.82
N GLN A 302 -39.76 4.92 11.88
CA GLN A 302 -39.65 6.02 10.93
C GLN A 302 -39.43 7.33 11.68
N SER A 303 -38.51 7.33 12.65
CA SER A 303 -38.23 8.53 13.44
C SER A 303 -37.36 9.49 12.65
N THR A 304 -37.76 10.75 12.58
CA THR A 304 -36.92 11.84 12.06
C THR A 304 -36.01 12.45 13.15
N GLU A 305 -36.05 11.90 14.36
CA GLU A 305 -35.23 12.36 15.47
C GLU A 305 -33.89 11.63 15.44
N ASN A 306 -32.78 12.37 15.56
CA ASN A 306 -31.42 11.86 15.62
C ASN A 306 -31.17 10.74 14.60
N VAL A 307 -30.99 11.14 13.34
CA VAL A 307 -30.79 10.27 12.18
C VAL A 307 -29.30 10.20 11.87
N ASN A 308 -28.75 9.00 11.64
CA ASN A 308 -27.34 8.86 11.26
C ASN A 308 -27.17 9.17 9.77
N ARG A 309 -28.00 8.52 8.95
CA ARG A 309 -27.98 8.65 7.50
C ARG A 309 -29.41 8.66 6.95
N GLY A 310 -29.63 9.44 5.89
CA GLY A 310 -30.93 9.51 5.23
C GLY A 310 -31.94 10.36 6.00
N ALA A 311 -33.20 9.92 6.02
CA ALA A 311 -34.33 10.64 6.58
C ALA A 311 -34.84 10.04 7.91
N TYR A 312 -34.59 8.75 8.16
CA TYR A 312 -35.19 8.04 9.29
C TYR A 312 -34.23 7.14 10.05
N SER A 313 -34.29 7.16 11.37
CA SER A 313 -33.71 6.14 12.24
C SER A 313 -34.81 5.40 13.02
N ILE A 314 -34.48 4.23 13.57
CA ILE A 314 -35.34 3.55 14.54
C ILE A 314 -35.13 4.18 15.90
N LYS A 315 -36.11 4.91 16.40
CA LYS A 315 -36.12 5.38 17.80
C LYS A 315 -36.72 4.32 18.70
N ARG A 316 -36.00 3.92 19.73
CA ARG A 316 -36.48 3.00 20.78
C ARG A 316 -36.35 3.65 22.15
N THR A 317 -37.46 3.88 22.83
CA THR A 317 -37.47 4.15 24.28
C THR A 317 -37.33 2.81 24.99
N THR A 318 -36.35 2.68 25.88
CA THR A 318 -36.09 1.45 26.63
C THR A 318 -36.52 1.60 28.09
N ASP A 319 -37.16 0.55 28.61
CA ASP A 319 -37.24 0.29 30.05
C ASP A 319 -36.08 -0.63 30.46
N SER A 320 -35.87 -0.79 31.76
CA SER A 320 -34.91 -1.76 32.32
C SER A 320 -35.15 -3.15 31.74
N TRP A 321 -34.12 -3.72 31.12
CA TRP A 321 -34.11 -5.06 30.50
C TRP A 321 -35.11 -5.25 29.35
N SER A 322 -35.61 -4.17 28.78
CA SER A 322 -36.57 -4.21 27.68
C SER A 322 -35.97 -4.81 26.40
N GLY A 323 -36.79 -5.54 25.64
CA GLY A 323 -36.38 -6.23 24.43
C GLY A 323 -37.20 -5.85 23.21
N LEU A 324 -36.56 -5.87 22.03
CA LEU A 324 -37.15 -5.67 20.72
C LEU A 324 -36.75 -6.80 19.78
N TYR A 325 -37.74 -7.47 19.22
CA TYR A 325 -37.57 -8.43 18.14
C TYR A 325 -38.04 -7.81 16.82
N MET A 326 -37.21 -7.89 15.79
CA MET A 326 -37.55 -7.47 14.42
C MET A 326 -37.29 -8.63 13.46
N GLN A 327 -38.32 -8.99 12.69
CA GLN A 327 -38.19 -9.94 11.59
C GLN A 327 -37.86 -9.22 10.28
N TYR A 328 -36.93 -9.77 9.52
CA TYR A 328 -36.52 -9.31 8.20
C TYR A 328 -36.56 -10.48 7.19
N ASN A 329 -36.31 -10.19 5.92
CA ASN A 329 -36.28 -11.23 4.88
C ASN A 329 -35.15 -12.23 5.14
N PRO A 330 -35.39 -13.55 5.11
CA PRO A 330 -34.36 -14.53 5.43
C PRO A 330 -33.08 -14.36 4.60
N VAL A 331 -31.93 -14.45 5.27
CA VAL A 331 -30.60 -14.45 4.64
C VAL A 331 -29.81 -15.68 5.04
N ASN A 332 -28.98 -16.18 4.13
CA ASN A 332 -28.06 -17.26 4.44
C ASN A 332 -26.89 -16.71 5.26
N VAL A 333 -26.79 -17.09 6.54
CA VAL A 333 -25.81 -16.50 7.47
C VAL A 333 -24.37 -16.80 7.05
N ALA A 334 -24.14 -17.89 6.32
CA ALA A 334 -22.81 -18.30 5.87
C ALA A 334 -22.20 -17.34 4.83
N ASP A 335 -23.00 -16.47 4.22
CA ASP A 335 -22.54 -15.51 3.21
C ASP A 335 -21.91 -14.23 3.82
N TYR A 336 -21.94 -14.11 5.15
CA TYR A 336 -21.55 -12.92 5.89
C TYR A 336 -20.60 -13.25 7.05
N GLY A 337 -19.65 -12.36 7.30
CA GLY A 337 -18.71 -12.45 8.42
C GLY A 337 -19.12 -11.59 9.62
N TYR A 338 -19.95 -10.57 9.40
CA TYR A 338 -20.32 -9.60 10.45
C TYR A 338 -21.79 -9.18 10.40
N LEU A 339 -22.38 -8.97 11.59
CA LEU A 339 -23.51 -8.05 11.78
C LEU A 339 -22.94 -6.65 11.99
N LYS A 340 -23.42 -5.67 11.23
CA LYS A 340 -23.05 -4.26 11.39
C LYS A 340 -24.27 -3.40 11.66
N LEU A 341 -24.08 -2.38 12.49
CA LEU A 341 -25.11 -1.38 12.75
C LEU A 341 -24.51 -0.08 13.30
N SER A 342 -25.26 1.01 13.15
CA SER A 342 -25.02 2.28 13.83
C SER A 342 -26.01 2.42 14.99
N ILE A 343 -25.52 2.74 16.18
CA ILE A 343 -26.38 2.95 17.36
C ILE A 343 -25.95 4.17 18.17
N TYR A 344 -26.91 5.01 18.52
CA TYR A 344 -26.76 6.13 19.43
C TYR A 344 -27.55 5.86 20.70
N ALA A 345 -26.98 6.18 21.86
CA ALA A 345 -27.70 6.12 23.14
C ALA A 345 -27.68 7.48 23.84
N THR A 346 -28.79 7.85 24.50
CA THR A 346 -28.84 9.06 25.34
C THR A 346 -28.15 8.89 26.69
N VAL A 347 -27.99 7.64 27.13
CA VAL A 347 -27.26 7.23 28.34
C VAL A 347 -26.30 6.11 28.00
N SER A 348 -25.16 6.06 28.67
CA SER A 348 -24.21 4.97 28.43
C SER A 348 -24.85 3.69 28.93
N THR A 349 -24.94 2.70 28.06
CA THR A 349 -25.65 1.46 28.33
C THR A 349 -24.97 0.31 27.62
N ARG A 350 -25.41 -0.89 27.92
CA ARG A 350 -24.99 -2.12 27.27
C ARG A 350 -26.18 -2.71 26.57
N VAL A 351 -25.99 -3.12 25.32
CA VAL A 351 -27.07 -3.67 24.49
C VAL A 351 -26.65 -5.05 24.00
N LEU A 352 -27.52 -6.04 24.23
CA LEU A 352 -27.36 -7.39 23.70
C LEU A 352 -27.97 -7.46 22.30
N PHE A 353 -27.20 -7.99 21.35
CA PHE A 353 -27.65 -8.29 19.99
C PHE A 353 -27.59 -9.79 19.75
N SER A 354 -28.64 -10.35 19.16
CA SER A 354 -28.66 -11.74 18.68
C SER A 354 -29.41 -11.84 17.36
N ILE A 355 -29.09 -12.86 16.57
CA ILE A 355 -29.78 -13.19 15.32
C ILE A 355 -30.38 -14.58 15.45
N GLY A 356 -31.59 -14.81 14.93
CA GLY A 356 -32.26 -16.11 14.99
C GLY A 356 -32.74 -16.58 16.38
N GLY A 357 -32.16 -16.09 17.47
CA GLY A 357 -32.54 -16.36 18.86
C GLY A 357 -33.02 -15.11 19.60
N THR A 358 -33.47 -15.30 20.84
CA THR A 358 -33.92 -14.21 21.73
C THR A 358 -33.45 -14.39 23.18
N ASN A 359 -32.71 -15.46 23.48
CA ASN A 359 -32.18 -15.66 24.82
C ASN A 359 -30.85 -14.93 24.98
N ASP A 360 -30.49 -14.57 26.21
CA ASP A 360 -29.23 -13.88 26.50
C ASP A 360 -28.00 -14.69 26.04
N ALA A 361 -28.10 -16.02 26.08
CA ALA A 361 -27.04 -16.93 25.63
C ALA A 361 -26.90 -17.01 24.10
N ASP A 362 -27.81 -16.40 23.33
CA ASP A 362 -27.80 -16.45 21.86
C ASP A 362 -27.13 -15.21 21.24
N GLY A 363 -26.69 -14.26 22.06
CA GLY A 363 -26.23 -12.96 21.61
C GLY A 363 -24.93 -12.47 22.24
N LYS A 364 -24.52 -11.30 21.76
CA LYS A 364 -23.36 -10.57 22.24
C LYS A 364 -23.78 -9.22 22.82
N ALA A 365 -23.36 -8.96 24.06
CA ALA A 365 -23.58 -7.69 24.74
C ALA A 365 -22.43 -6.71 24.45
N VAL A 366 -22.76 -5.53 23.94
CA VAL A 366 -21.83 -4.48 23.51
C VAL A 366 -22.08 -3.22 24.31
N ASP A 367 -21.01 -2.58 24.78
CA ASP A 367 -21.10 -1.29 25.48
C ASP A 367 -21.29 -0.15 24.46
N ILE A 368 -22.26 0.71 24.71
CA ILE A 368 -22.66 1.82 23.86
C ILE A 368 -22.37 3.12 24.59
N LYS A 369 -21.52 3.97 23.99
CA LYS A 369 -21.20 5.28 24.56
C LYS A 369 -22.34 6.26 24.29
N ALA A 370 -22.73 7.00 25.34
CA ALA A 370 -23.74 8.04 25.22
C ALA A 370 -23.28 9.22 24.37
N GLY A 371 -24.23 9.91 23.74
CA GLY A 371 -23.98 11.22 23.17
C GLY A 371 -23.37 11.21 21.77
N GLU A 372 -23.03 10.03 21.22
CA GLU A 372 -22.44 9.85 19.90
C GLU A 372 -22.94 8.57 19.21
N TRP A 373 -22.82 8.53 17.88
CA TRP A 373 -23.08 7.33 17.10
C TRP A 373 -21.93 6.33 17.24
N ASN A 374 -22.27 5.11 17.65
CA ASN A 374 -21.34 3.99 17.77
C ASN A 374 -21.54 3.09 16.54
N ASN A 375 -20.48 2.90 15.74
CA ASN A 375 -20.50 1.97 14.62
C ASN A 375 -20.05 0.59 15.11
N ILE A 376 -21.00 -0.33 15.27
CA ILE A 376 -20.76 -1.66 15.82
C ILE A 376 -20.54 -2.66 14.68
N SER A 377 -19.53 -3.53 14.84
CA SER A 377 -19.29 -4.69 13.98
C SER A 377 -19.11 -5.91 14.87
N ILE A 378 -20.12 -6.78 14.89
CA ILE A 378 -20.10 -8.02 15.67
C ILE A 378 -19.75 -9.17 14.72
N PRO A 379 -18.63 -9.88 14.93
CA PRO A 379 -18.34 -11.08 14.15
C PRO A 379 -19.47 -12.08 14.30
N ILE A 380 -19.90 -12.71 13.22
CA ILE A 380 -20.93 -13.77 13.27
C ILE A 380 -20.52 -14.89 14.22
N SER A 381 -19.21 -15.19 14.35
CA SER A 381 -18.68 -16.15 15.31
C SER A 381 -18.97 -15.83 16.78
N GLU A 382 -19.28 -14.56 17.11
CA GLU A 382 -19.68 -14.14 18.45
C GLU A 382 -21.21 -14.13 18.65
N LEU A 383 -21.98 -14.40 17.60
CA LEU A 383 -23.43 -14.50 17.62
C LEU A 383 -23.92 -15.96 17.61
N HIS A 384 -23.10 -16.85 18.18
CA HIS A 384 -23.42 -18.26 18.37
C HIS A 384 -23.92 -18.97 17.11
N PRO A 385 -23.15 -18.96 16.00
CA PRO A 385 -23.58 -19.53 14.73
C PRO A 385 -23.86 -21.04 14.81
N GLU A 386 -23.30 -21.74 15.80
CA GLU A 386 -23.61 -23.13 16.11
C GLU A 386 -25.08 -23.36 16.52
N LYS A 387 -25.79 -22.31 16.93
CA LYS A 387 -27.22 -22.33 17.28
C LYS A 387 -28.12 -21.88 16.13
N LEU A 388 -27.55 -21.37 15.04
CA LEU A 388 -28.30 -20.81 13.92
C LEU A 388 -28.64 -21.91 12.89
N GLY A 389 -29.80 -21.75 12.25
CA GLY A 389 -30.07 -22.45 11.00
C GLY A 389 -29.27 -21.84 9.84
N ALA A 390 -29.31 -22.48 8.67
CA ALA A 390 -28.67 -21.94 7.47
C ALA A 390 -29.19 -20.52 7.13
N ASN A 391 -30.49 -20.30 7.30
CA ASN A 391 -31.10 -18.99 7.14
C ASN A 391 -31.46 -18.37 8.48
N VAL A 392 -31.17 -17.08 8.62
CA VAL A 392 -31.60 -16.24 9.74
C VAL A 392 -32.50 -15.13 9.22
N ASN A 393 -33.53 -14.78 9.99
CA ASN A 393 -34.53 -13.80 9.57
C ASN A 393 -34.98 -12.89 10.72
N SER A 394 -34.23 -12.86 11.82
CA SER A 394 -34.57 -12.02 12.97
C SER A 394 -33.33 -11.36 13.56
N LEU A 395 -33.54 -10.15 14.06
CA LEU A 395 -32.62 -9.41 14.91
C LEU A 395 -33.34 -9.15 16.23
N PHE A 396 -32.72 -9.57 17.32
CA PHE A 396 -33.20 -9.30 18.67
C PHE A 396 -32.21 -8.39 19.39
N ILE A 397 -32.75 -7.34 20.01
CA ILE A 397 -32.00 -6.29 20.71
C ILE A 397 -32.57 -6.14 22.11
N LYS A 398 -31.71 -6.17 23.14
CA LYS A 398 -32.12 -6.04 24.54
C LYS A 398 -31.27 -5.01 25.27
N GLU A 399 -31.93 -4.11 25.99
CA GLU A 399 -31.29 -3.26 27.00
C GLU A 399 -30.68 -4.18 28.07
N TYR A 400 -29.37 -4.09 28.28
CA TYR A 400 -28.58 -5.09 29.02
C TYR A 400 -27.77 -4.49 30.16
N SER A 401 -28.18 -3.31 30.66
CA SER A 401 -27.65 -2.65 31.85
C SER A 401 -28.71 -2.44 32.94
N GLY A 402 -29.99 -2.68 32.64
CA GLY A 402 -31.09 -2.38 33.53
C GLY A 402 -31.41 -0.88 33.61
N LEU A 403 -30.91 -0.08 32.66
CA LEU A 403 -31.03 1.37 32.66
C LEU A 403 -32.02 1.82 31.57
N PRO A 404 -33.14 2.50 31.94
CA PRO A 404 -34.02 3.11 30.97
C PRO A 404 -33.32 4.22 30.18
N GLY A 405 -33.72 4.42 28.92
CA GLY A 405 -33.08 5.37 28.04
C GLY A 405 -33.74 5.48 26.67
N ILE A 406 -33.06 6.15 25.74
CA ILE A 406 -33.46 6.20 24.33
C ILE A 406 -32.28 5.73 23.49
N LEU A 407 -32.56 4.78 22.59
CA LEU A 407 -31.66 4.31 21.56
C LEU A 407 -32.16 4.81 20.20
N TYR A 408 -31.23 5.19 19.34
CA TYR A 408 -31.48 5.37 17.91
C TYR A 408 -30.64 4.35 17.16
N LEU A 409 -31.26 3.60 16.24
CA LEU A 409 -30.57 2.62 15.42
C LEU A 409 -30.70 2.96 13.95
N ASP A 410 -29.63 2.76 13.21
CA ASP A 410 -29.53 3.03 11.79
C ASP A 410 -28.55 2.03 11.15
N ASP A 411 -28.51 1.96 9.82
CA ASP A 411 -27.50 1.23 9.05
C ASP A 411 -27.30 -0.24 9.47
N ILE A 412 -28.39 -0.95 9.71
CA ILE A 412 -28.36 -2.33 10.19
C ILE A 412 -28.23 -3.29 9.01
N GLY A 413 -27.26 -4.20 9.05
CA GLY A 413 -27.10 -5.20 7.99
C GLY A 413 -25.95 -6.19 8.19
N PHE A 414 -25.70 -7.00 7.15
CA PHE A 414 -24.68 -8.04 7.15
C PHE A 414 -23.62 -7.82 6.07
N LEU A 415 -22.35 -8.07 6.41
CA LEU A 415 -21.18 -7.92 5.52
C LEU A 415 -20.41 -9.21 5.32
#